data_AF-A0A9E0F2Q2-F1
#
_entry.id   AF-A0A9E0F2Q2-F1
#
_cell.length_a   1.000
_cell.length_b   1.000
_cell.length_c   1.000
_cell.angle_alpha   90.00
_cell.angle_beta   90.00
_cell.angle_gamma   90.00
#
_symmetry.space_group_name_H-M   'P 1'
#
loop_
_entity.id
_entity.type
_entity.pdbx_description
1 polymer ?
#
loop_
_entity_poly.entity_id
_entity_poly.type
_entity_poly.pdbx_seq_one_letter_code
_entity_poly.pdbx_strand_id
1 'polypeptide(L)'
;PNNQSVYADFRIADQSGVGISMYNDKNGNTRQTGAKASFAHHIILDYYSQQYLSFGLSFNINNFKIDIDDLSPTNPDPSINNNRFTSNNNFDVSLLYRLNKFYMSFNASNILPKDLDKFIALEPDLLRNYQVYTGYVFSDGRYNRGEIEPSMYFQYFESDRRSSTDINVKYRKYNSYDDYYWVGASYRFLNDQVGKPLNVGPMVGFKKSGFYFGYAYQITMNEMAAYNSGTHMITLGFDFFQGLSNCPCTQNPVHE
;
A
#
# COMPACT_ATOMS: atom_id res chain seq x y z
N PRO A 1 -1.84 -12.53 13.99
CA PRO A 1 -1.76 -12.25 12.54
C PRO A 1 -0.30 -12.17 12.06
N ASN A 2 0.06 -13.03 11.11
CA ASN A 2 1.37 -13.06 10.47
C ASN A 2 1.16 -12.72 9.00
N ASN A 3 1.56 -11.51 8.61
CA ASN A 3 1.47 -11.03 7.25
C ASN A 3 2.85 -11.02 6.59
N GLN A 4 2.92 -11.52 5.36
CA GLN A 4 4.10 -11.48 4.52
C GLN A 4 3.70 -10.96 3.14
N SER A 5 4.48 -10.04 2.60
CA SER A 5 4.26 -9.50 1.26
C SER A 5 5.57 -9.37 0.50
N VAL A 6 5.48 -9.61 -0.80
CA VAL A 6 6.58 -9.50 -1.75
C VAL A 6 6.11 -8.61 -2.89
N TYR A 7 6.93 -7.64 -3.24
CA TYR A 7 6.70 -6.71 -4.34
C TYR A 7 7.90 -6.78 -5.27
N ALA A 8 7.65 -6.82 -6.57
CA ALA A 8 8.68 -6.74 -7.58
C ALA A 8 8.16 -5.86 -8.72
N ASP A 9 8.92 -4.83 -9.06
CA ASP A 9 8.62 -3.94 -10.17
C ASP A 9 9.76 -3.94 -11.19
N PHE A 10 9.38 -3.81 -12.46
CA PHE A 10 10.29 -3.85 -13.58
C PHE A 10 9.90 -2.75 -14.56
N ARG A 11 10.88 -1.98 -14.98
CA ARG A 11 10.75 -1.04 -16.09
C ARG A 11 10.88 -1.82 -17.41
N ILE A 12 9.89 -1.68 -18.29
CA ILE A 12 9.93 -2.30 -19.63
C ILE A 12 10.32 -1.26 -20.69
N ALA A 13 9.89 -0.01 -20.53
CA ALA A 13 10.20 1.10 -21.43
C ALA A 13 10.44 2.39 -20.63
N ASP A 14 10.85 3.48 -21.27
CA ASP A 14 11.12 4.75 -20.59
C ASP A 14 9.92 5.27 -19.78
N GLN A 15 8.71 5.08 -20.32
CA GLN A 15 7.45 5.56 -19.73
C GLN A 15 6.56 4.43 -19.21
N SER A 16 6.92 3.16 -19.41
CA SER A 16 6.07 2.02 -19.06
C SER A 16 6.78 1.04 -18.11
N GLY A 17 6.05 0.58 -17.11
CA GLY A 17 6.52 -0.40 -16.13
C GLY A 17 5.46 -1.45 -15.82
N VAL A 18 5.90 -2.59 -15.32
CA VAL A 18 5.05 -3.64 -14.77
C VAL A 18 5.45 -3.94 -13.34
N GLY A 19 4.49 -4.35 -12.53
CA GLY A 19 4.73 -4.75 -11.16
C GLY A 19 3.92 -5.96 -10.79
N ILE A 20 4.47 -6.81 -9.94
CA ILE A 20 3.77 -7.93 -9.32
C ILE A 20 3.87 -7.75 -7.82
N SER A 21 2.76 -7.97 -7.14
CA SER A 21 2.70 -8.00 -5.69
C SER A 21 1.98 -9.26 -5.25
N MET A 22 2.53 -9.93 -4.26
CA MET A 22 1.93 -11.11 -3.65
C MET A 22 1.92 -10.92 -2.15
N TYR A 23 0.84 -11.34 -1.51
CA TYR A 23 0.74 -11.31 -0.06
C TYR A 23 0.11 -12.59 0.46
N ASN A 24 0.51 -12.95 1.67
CA ASN A 24 0.00 -14.09 2.41
C ASN A 24 -0.16 -13.67 3.86
N ASP A 25 -1.41 -13.56 4.29
CA ASP A 25 -1.77 -13.26 5.67
C ASP A 25 -2.37 -14.51 6.32
N LYS A 26 -1.91 -14.81 7.53
CA LYS A 26 -2.44 -15.87 8.38
C LYS A 26 -2.91 -15.27 9.70
N ASN A 27 -4.20 -15.43 9.99
CA ASN A 27 -4.78 -15.06 11.26
C ASN A 27 -5.51 -16.26 11.87
N GLY A 28 -4.82 -16.99 12.75
CA GLY A 28 -5.33 -18.26 13.30
C GLY A 28 -5.59 -19.28 12.19
N ASN A 29 -6.83 -19.73 12.10
CA ASN A 29 -7.30 -20.75 11.14
C ASN A 29 -7.80 -20.13 9.83
N THR A 30 -7.69 -18.81 9.68
CA THR A 30 -8.02 -18.10 8.45
C THR A 30 -6.76 -17.70 7.72
N ARG A 31 -6.69 -18.01 6.43
CA ARG A 31 -5.59 -17.66 5.55
C ARG A 31 -6.10 -16.90 4.33
N GLN A 32 -5.48 -15.77 4.04
CA GLN A 32 -5.76 -14.97 2.86
C GLN A 32 -4.49 -14.83 2.03
N THR A 33 -4.55 -15.32 0.79
CA THR A 33 -3.46 -15.18 -0.19
C THR A 33 -3.94 -14.35 -1.36
N GLY A 34 -3.15 -13.37 -1.77
CA GLY A 34 -3.49 -12.58 -2.94
C GLY A 34 -2.28 -12.34 -3.83
N ALA A 35 -2.55 -12.19 -5.12
CA ALA A 35 -1.59 -11.78 -6.12
C ALA A 35 -2.19 -10.63 -6.94
N LYS A 36 -1.37 -9.65 -7.26
CA LYS A 36 -1.77 -8.49 -8.05
C LYS A 36 -0.70 -8.18 -9.08
N ALA A 37 -1.08 -8.22 -10.35
CA ALA A 37 -0.26 -7.81 -11.48
C ALA A 37 -0.68 -6.40 -11.89
N SER A 38 0.28 -5.52 -12.13
CA SER A 38 0.05 -4.11 -12.40
C SER A 38 0.83 -3.68 -13.63
N PHE A 39 0.22 -2.84 -14.45
CA PHE A 39 0.85 -2.15 -15.58
C PHE A 39 0.72 -0.66 -15.35
N ALA A 40 1.80 0.08 -15.51
CA ALA A 40 1.85 1.53 -15.33
C ALA A 40 2.42 2.21 -16.57
N HIS A 41 1.83 3.34 -16.97
CA HIS A 41 2.27 4.17 -18.08
C HIS A 41 2.27 5.66 -17.71
N HIS A 42 3.34 6.37 -18.05
CA HIS A 42 3.57 7.76 -17.69
C HIS A 42 3.43 8.66 -18.91
N ILE A 43 2.60 9.69 -18.78
CA ILE A 43 2.43 10.76 -19.77
C ILE A 43 3.07 12.02 -19.20
N ILE A 44 3.97 12.63 -19.98
CA ILE A 44 4.59 13.90 -19.66
C ILE A 44 3.71 15.00 -20.25
N LEU A 45 3.09 15.81 -19.39
CA LEU A 45 2.23 16.92 -19.81
C LEU A 45 3.07 18.15 -20.16
N ASP A 46 4.03 18.48 -19.29
CA ASP A 46 4.97 19.57 -19.52
C ASP A 46 6.32 19.28 -18.85
N TYR A 47 7.39 19.56 -19.59
CA TYR A 47 8.76 19.39 -19.11
C TYR A 47 9.21 20.55 -18.22
N TYR A 48 8.80 21.78 -18.53
CA TYR A 48 9.28 22.97 -17.81
C TYR A 48 8.66 23.11 -16.43
N SER A 49 7.35 22.88 -16.31
CA SER A 49 6.66 22.85 -15.02
C SER A 49 6.70 21.49 -14.31
N GLN A 50 7.42 20.51 -14.87
CA GLN A 50 7.58 19.15 -14.34
C GLN A 50 6.23 18.50 -13.99
N GLN A 51 5.33 18.46 -14.99
CA GLN A 51 3.98 17.89 -14.87
C GLN A 51 3.90 16.51 -15.49
N TYR A 52 3.52 15.54 -14.66
CA TYR A 52 3.42 14.13 -15.06
C TYR A 52 2.08 13.55 -14.65
N LEU A 53 1.46 12.81 -15.57
CA LEU A 53 0.24 12.06 -15.32
C LEU A 53 0.53 10.59 -15.59
N SER A 54 0.40 9.75 -14.57
CA SER A 54 0.67 8.32 -14.67
C SER A 54 -0.63 7.54 -14.50
N PHE A 55 -0.84 6.58 -15.37
CA PHE A 55 -1.98 5.67 -15.34
C PHE A 55 -1.48 4.31 -14.90
N GLY A 56 -2.22 3.65 -14.03
CA GLY A 56 -1.95 2.28 -13.62
C GLY A 56 -3.21 1.44 -13.72
N LEU A 57 -3.11 0.30 -14.40
CA LEU A 57 -4.12 -0.74 -14.41
C LEU A 57 -3.58 -1.92 -13.61
N SER A 58 -4.41 -2.55 -12.80
CA SER A 58 -4.02 -3.75 -12.08
C SER A 58 -5.09 -4.81 -12.13
N PHE A 59 -4.65 -6.06 -12.17
CA PHE A 59 -5.48 -7.24 -12.03
C PHE A 59 -5.13 -7.93 -10.71
N ASN A 60 -6.14 -8.18 -9.89
CA ASN A 60 -6.02 -8.68 -8.53
C ASN A 60 -6.78 -10.00 -8.40
N ILE A 61 -6.09 -11.00 -7.86
CA ILE A 61 -6.62 -12.30 -7.47
C ILE A 61 -6.48 -12.39 -5.96
N ASN A 62 -7.58 -12.61 -5.25
CA ASN A 62 -7.59 -12.78 -3.81
C ASN A 62 -8.29 -14.09 -3.45
N ASN A 63 -7.57 -14.94 -2.75
CA ASN A 63 -8.00 -16.25 -2.32
C ASN A 63 -8.14 -16.24 -0.79
N PHE A 64 -9.32 -16.62 -0.34
CA PHE A 64 -9.60 -16.75 1.09
C PHE A 64 -9.87 -18.22 1.40
N LYS A 65 -9.13 -18.74 2.38
CA LYS A 65 -9.19 -20.11 2.84
C LYS A 65 -9.46 -20.13 4.35
N ILE A 66 -10.39 -20.98 4.76
CA ILE A 66 -10.56 -21.37 6.16
C ILE A 66 -9.99 -22.78 6.30
N ASP A 67 -8.93 -22.91 7.09
CA ASP A 67 -8.30 -24.19 7.45
C ASP A 67 -9.10 -24.81 8.60
N ILE A 68 -10.07 -25.66 8.23
CA ILE A 68 -10.98 -26.32 9.17
C ILE A 68 -10.30 -27.54 9.80
N ASP A 69 -9.28 -28.11 9.15
CA ASP A 69 -8.52 -29.27 9.63
C ASP A 69 -7.70 -28.96 10.92
N ASP A 70 -7.38 -27.70 11.18
CA ASP A 70 -6.73 -27.21 12.41
C ASP A 70 -7.75 -26.87 13.53
N LEU A 71 -9.05 -27.02 13.27
CA LEU A 71 -10.04 -27.00 14.35
C LEU A 71 -10.02 -28.37 15.01
N SER A 72 -9.75 -28.43 16.31
CA SER A 72 -10.00 -29.62 17.13
C SER A 72 -11.34 -29.44 17.85
N PRO A 73 -12.50 -29.60 17.18
CA PRO A 73 -13.79 -29.40 17.81
C PRO A 73 -14.06 -30.52 18.82
N THR A 74 -14.49 -30.14 20.03
CA THR A 74 -14.91 -31.09 21.08
C THR A 74 -16.20 -31.85 20.69
N ASN A 75 -16.94 -31.35 19.70
CA ASN A 75 -18.07 -32.02 19.02
C ASN A 75 -17.99 -31.72 17.51
N PRO A 76 -17.55 -32.67 16.67
CA PRO A 76 -17.49 -32.47 15.23
C PRO A 76 -18.90 -32.47 14.63
N ASP A 77 -19.29 -31.36 14.00
CA ASP A 77 -20.52 -31.28 13.20
C ASP A 77 -20.24 -31.88 11.80
N PRO A 78 -20.93 -32.96 11.39
CA PRO A 78 -20.71 -33.61 10.11
C PRO A 78 -21.12 -32.77 8.88
N SER A 79 -21.70 -31.58 9.06
CA SER A 79 -21.96 -30.62 7.99
C SER A 79 -20.74 -29.74 7.64
N ILE A 80 -19.72 -29.70 8.50
CA ILE A 80 -18.48 -28.94 8.30
C ILE A 80 -17.38 -29.90 7.82
N ASN A 81 -17.59 -30.48 6.64
CA ASN A 81 -16.60 -31.32 5.97
C ASN A 81 -15.93 -30.49 4.86
N ASN A 82 -14.60 -30.37 4.94
CA ASN A 82 -13.67 -29.75 3.98
C ASN A 82 -13.40 -28.25 4.13
N ASN A 83 -12.13 -27.91 3.91
CA ASN A 83 -11.63 -26.53 3.78
C ASN A 83 -12.46 -25.73 2.76
N ARG A 84 -12.98 -24.57 3.17
CA ARG A 84 -13.69 -23.66 2.28
C ARG A 84 -12.70 -22.72 1.62
N PHE A 85 -12.80 -22.62 0.30
CA PHE A 85 -11.97 -21.77 -0.54
C PHE A 85 -12.86 -20.87 -1.40
N THR A 86 -12.60 -19.57 -1.38
CA THR A 86 -13.21 -18.62 -2.31
C THR A 86 -12.12 -17.83 -3.02
N SER A 87 -12.22 -17.73 -4.33
CA SER A 87 -11.30 -16.99 -5.19
C SER A 87 -12.06 -15.83 -5.82
N ASN A 88 -11.63 -14.62 -5.52
CA ASN A 88 -12.19 -13.40 -6.05
C ASN A 88 -11.16 -12.73 -6.97
N ASN A 89 -11.54 -12.49 -8.21
CA ASN A 89 -10.73 -11.77 -9.18
C ASN A 89 -11.36 -10.40 -9.42
N ASN A 90 -10.56 -9.36 -9.51
CA ASN A 90 -11.04 -8.03 -9.84
C ASN A 90 -10.00 -7.24 -10.63
N PHE A 91 -10.34 -6.00 -10.93
CA PHE A 91 -9.46 -5.01 -11.53
C PHE A 91 -9.45 -3.72 -10.71
N ASP A 92 -8.29 -3.09 -10.67
CA ASP A 92 -8.07 -1.79 -10.07
C ASP A 92 -7.57 -0.80 -11.12
N VAL A 93 -8.01 0.44 -11.04
CA VAL A 93 -7.48 1.54 -11.85
C VAL A 93 -6.88 2.59 -10.93
N SER A 94 -5.75 3.14 -11.33
CA SER A 94 -5.02 4.16 -10.60
C SER A 94 -4.56 5.29 -11.50
N LEU A 95 -4.53 6.47 -10.93
CA LEU A 95 -4.06 7.72 -11.53
C LEU A 95 -3.08 8.35 -10.54
N LEU A 96 -1.97 8.86 -11.03
CA LEU A 96 -1.01 9.63 -10.25
C LEU A 96 -0.68 10.90 -11.02
N TYR A 97 -1.08 12.04 -10.45
CA TYR A 97 -0.70 13.35 -10.91
C TYR A 97 0.45 13.88 -10.07
N ARG A 98 1.54 14.29 -10.72
CA ARG A 98 2.70 14.90 -10.09
C ARG A 98 2.93 16.28 -10.71
N LEU A 99 3.07 17.27 -9.86
CA LEU A 99 3.38 18.65 -10.22
C LEU A 99 4.59 19.09 -9.38
N ASN A 100 5.78 19.06 -9.99
CA ASN A 100 7.03 19.33 -9.29
C ASN A 100 7.14 18.48 -7.99
N LYS A 101 7.10 19.11 -6.81
CA LYS A 101 7.18 18.46 -5.49
C LYS A 101 5.84 17.99 -4.92
N PHE A 102 4.72 18.37 -5.53
CA PHE A 102 3.39 17.93 -5.14
C PHE A 102 3.02 16.65 -5.89
N TYR A 103 2.35 15.73 -5.19
CA TYR A 103 1.76 14.55 -5.82
C TYR A 103 0.37 14.25 -5.25
N MET A 104 -0.47 13.71 -6.13
CA MET A 104 -1.80 13.24 -5.80
C MET A 104 -2.09 11.98 -6.61
N SER A 105 -2.47 10.92 -5.93
CA SER A 105 -2.88 9.66 -6.52
C SER A 105 -4.32 9.35 -6.16
N PHE A 106 -5.05 8.83 -7.13
CA PHE A 106 -6.38 8.29 -6.98
C PHE A 106 -6.36 6.83 -7.42
N ASN A 107 -6.86 5.93 -6.59
CA ASN A 107 -7.01 4.52 -6.92
C ASN A 107 -8.45 4.09 -6.66
N ALA A 108 -9.08 3.49 -7.65
CA ALA A 108 -10.34 2.79 -7.52
C ALA A 108 -10.05 1.29 -7.61
N SER A 109 -10.18 0.60 -6.49
CA SER A 109 -10.00 -0.85 -6.40
C SER A 109 -11.35 -1.58 -6.49
N ASN A 110 -11.32 -2.81 -6.96
CA ASN A 110 -12.50 -3.68 -7.10
C ASN A 110 -13.62 -3.08 -7.98
N ILE A 111 -13.29 -2.71 -9.21
CA ILE A 111 -14.23 -2.02 -10.11
C ILE A 111 -15.35 -2.96 -10.57
N LEU A 112 -15.05 -4.25 -10.80
CA LEU A 112 -16.03 -5.22 -11.27
C LEU A 112 -16.95 -5.63 -10.10
N PRO A 113 -18.28 -5.57 -10.29
CA PRO A 113 -19.22 -6.10 -9.32
C PRO A 113 -19.03 -7.61 -9.20
N LYS A 114 -19.17 -8.14 -7.99
CA LYS A 114 -19.15 -9.59 -7.76
C LYS A 114 -20.55 -10.11 -8.08
N ASP A 115 -20.66 -11.04 -9.02
CA ASP A 115 -21.92 -11.75 -9.25
C ASP A 115 -22.06 -12.78 -8.12
N LEU A 116 -22.86 -12.44 -7.11
CA LEU A 116 -23.19 -13.36 -6.03
C LEU A 116 -24.36 -14.22 -6.51
N ASP A 117 -24.08 -15.47 -6.86
CA ASP A 117 -25.13 -16.46 -7.05
C ASP A 117 -26.09 -16.41 -5.85
N LYS A 118 -27.39 -16.32 -6.16
CA LYS A 118 -28.55 -15.94 -5.32
C LYS A 118 -28.78 -16.72 -4.00
N PHE A 119 -27.82 -17.49 -3.51
CA PHE A 119 -27.97 -18.37 -2.34
C PHE A 119 -27.33 -17.85 -1.04
N ILE A 120 -26.68 -16.67 -1.05
CA ILE A 120 -26.12 -16.05 0.15
C ILE A 120 -26.59 -14.58 0.22
N ALA A 121 -27.80 -14.36 0.76
CA ALA A 121 -28.49 -13.06 0.79
C ALA A 121 -27.84 -12.00 1.72
N LEU A 122 -26.55 -12.12 2.04
CA LEU A 122 -25.88 -11.29 3.04
C LEU A 122 -24.40 -10.99 2.74
N GLU A 123 -23.97 -11.10 1.48
CA GLU A 123 -22.64 -10.60 1.07
C GLU A 123 -22.84 -9.32 0.22
N PRO A 124 -22.15 -8.20 0.52
CA PRO A 124 -22.35 -6.95 -0.20
C PRO A 124 -21.84 -7.02 -1.65
N ASP A 125 -22.71 -6.67 -2.60
CA ASP A 125 -22.46 -6.70 -4.06
C ASP A 125 -21.34 -5.74 -4.53
N LEU A 126 -21.06 -4.67 -3.75
CA LEU A 126 -20.10 -3.62 -4.10
C LEU A 126 -18.95 -3.53 -3.09
N LEU A 127 -17.85 -4.23 -3.36
CA LEU A 127 -16.59 -4.16 -2.58
C LEU A 127 -15.65 -3.05 -3.08
N ARG A 128 -16.20 -2.06 -3.78
CA ARG A 128 -15.41 -1.00 -4.40
C ARG A 128 -14.80 -0.10 -3.33
N ASN A 129 -13.50 0.15 -3.49
CA ASN A 129 -12.74 0.96 -2.55
C ASN A 129 -12.09 2.12 -3.29
N TYR A 130 -12.33 3.32 -2.81
CA TYR A 130 -11.72 4.53 -3.34
C TYR A 130 -10.61 4.98 -2.40
N GLN A 131 -9.43 5.19 -2.95
CA GLN A 131 -8.23 5.57 -2.21
C GLN A 131 -7.65 6.83 -2.83
N VAL A 132 -7.32 7.79 -1.99
CA VAL A 132 -6.67 9.04 -2.37
C VAL A 132 -5.40 9.17 -1.55
N TYR A 133 -4.26 9.31 -2.21
CA TYR A 133 -2.99 9.57 -1.54
C TYR A 133 -2.41 10.88 -2.04
N THR A 134 -2.08 11.80 -1.15
CA THR A 134 -1.49 13.08 -1.55
C THR A 134 -0.39 13.48 -0.59
N GLY A 135 0.55 14.29 -1.05
CA GLY A 135 1.59 14.84 -0.23
C GLY A 135 2.40 15.88 -0.97
N TYR A 136 3.28 16.53 -0.22
CA TYR A 136 4.16 17.56 -0.74
C TYR A 136 5.55 17.36 -0.17
N VAL A 137 6.58 17.42 -1.02
CA VAL A 137 7.97 17.31 -0.57
C VAL A 137 8.53 18.72 -0.35
N PHE A 138 8.75 19.09 0.90
CA PHE A 138 9.53 20.29 1.23
C PHE A 138 11.00 19.91 1.24
N SER A 139 11.80 20.49 0.34
CA SER A 139 13.26 20.31 0.34
C SER A 139 13.96 21.62 0.69
N ASP A 140 14.97 21.50 1.54
CA ASP A 140 15.59 22.63 2.25
C ASP A 140 16.78 23.22 1.45
N GLY A 141 16.50 23.75 0.26
CA GLY A 141 17.49 24.47 -0.57
C GLY A 141 18.70 23.64 -1.06
N ARG A 142 19.57 24.25 -1.89
CA ARG A 142 20.70 23.56 -2.56
C ARG A 142 21.80 23.02 -1.63
N TYR A 143 21.87 23.50 -0.38
CA TYR A 143 22.97 23.17 0.54
C TYR A 143 22.57 22.21 1.65
N ASN A 144 21.29 22.11 1.99
CA ASN A 144 20.81 21.22 3.05
C ASN A 144 19.99 20.09 2.40
N ARG A 145 20.57 18.89 2.34
CA ARG A 145 19.96 17.72 1.68
C ARG A 145 18.87 17.05 2.53
N GLY A 146 18.08 17.86 3.23
CA GLY A 146 16.96 17.45 4.05
C GLY A 146 15.64 17.64 3.30
N GLU A 147 14.77 16.65 3.39
CA GLU A 147 13.41 16.68 2.84
C GLU A 147 12.39 16.30 3.90
N ILE A 148 11.31 17.07 4.00
CA ILE A 148 10.15 16.76 4.83
C ILE A 148 8.97 16.52 3.89
N GLU A 149 8.35 15.35 4.01
CA GLU A 149 7.20 14.91 3.24
C GLU A 149 6.03 14.67 4.19
N PRO A 150 5.17 15.68 4.45
CA PRO A 150 3.82 15.42 4.92
C PRO A 150 3.01 14.75 3.81
N SER A 151 2.29 13.70 4.17
CA SER A 151 1.37 13.02 3.28
C SER A 151 0.10 12.58 3.99
N MET A 152 -0.96 12.43 3.21
CA MET A 152 -2.28 12.04 3.67
C MET A 152 -2.80 10.94 2.77
N TYR A 153 -3.29 9.87 3.37
CA TYR A 153 -3.96 8.77 2.71
C TYR A 153 -5.41 8.73 3.20
N PHE A 154 -6.36 8.78 2.28
CA PHE A 154 -7.78 8.68 2.56
C PHE A 154 -8.32 7.45 1.84
N GLN A 155 -9.06 6.62 2.55
CA GLN A 155 -9.69 5.42 2.00
C GLN A 155 -11.17 5.42 2.35
N TYR A 156 -12.01 5.23 1.35
CA TYR A 156 -13.46 5.12 1.46
C TYR A 156 -13.91 3.75 0.95
N PHE A 157 -14.61 3.02 1.81
CA PHE A 157 -15.18 1.71 1.50
C PHE A 157 -16.65 1.90 1.11
N GLU A 158 -17.01 1.65 -0.15
CA GLU A 158 -18.38 1.85 -0.63
C GLU A 158 -19.37 0.88 0.04
N SER A 159 -18.92 -0.34 0.33
CA SER A 159 -19.70 -1.41 0.97
C SER A 159 -20.32 -1.01 2.32
N ASP A 160 -19.51 -0.43 3.21
CA ASP A 160 -19.90 -0.11 4.59
C ASP A 160 -20.07 1.41 4.81
N ARG A 161 -19.83 2.23 3.77
CA ARG A 161 -19.81 3.71 3.81
C ARG A 161 -18.83 4.31 4.84
N ARG A 162 -17.89 3.50 5.32
CA ARG A 162 -16.86 3.93 6.27
C ARG A 162 -15.69 4.54 5.55
N SER A 163 -15.04 5.51 6.19
CA SER A 163 -13.78 6.05 5.71
C SER A 163 -12.70 6.09 6.79
N SER A 164 -11.47 5.87 6.35
CA SER A 164 -10.26 5.94 7.16
C SER A 164 -9.33 6.99 6.57
N THR A 165 -8.66 7.73 7.44
CA THR A 165 -7.68 8.73 7.07
C THR A 165 -6.38 8.46 7.83
N ASP A 166 -5.27 8.46 7.10
CA ASP A 166 -3.93 8.35 7.64
C ASP A 166 -3.17 9.63 7.31
N ILE A 167 -2.62 10.25 8.34
CA ILE A 167 -1.69 11.36 8.19
C ILE A 167 -0.31 10.83 8.49
N ASN A 168 0.63 11.09 7.60
CA ASN A 168 2.00 10.64 7.72
C ASN A 168 2.93 11.83 7.57
N VAL A 169 4.03 11.81 8.31
CA VAL A 169 5.12 12.76 8.13
C VAL A 169 6.40 11.95 8.04
N LYS A 170 7.18 12.20 6.99
CA LYS A 170 8.45 11.54 6.75
C LYS A 170 9.54 12.58 6.55
N TYR A 171 10.59 12.51 7.35
CA TYR A 171 11.81 13.27 7.16
C TYR A 171 12.87 12.37 6.54
N ARG A 172 13.49 12.83 5.46
CA ARG A 172 14.57 12.15 4.73
C ARG A 172 15.79 13.05 4.75
N LYS A 173 16.98 12.47 4.96
CA LYS A 173 18.24 13.20 4.85
C LYS A 173 19.22 12.40 4.01
N TYR A 174 19.62 13.02 2.91
CA TYR A 174 20.50 12.42 1.92
C TYR A 174 21.97 12.69 2.25
N ASN A 175 22.81 11.70 1.94
CA ASN A 175 24.25 11.78 1.96
C ASN A 175 24.79 12.04 0.55
N SER A 176 26.12 12.13 0.38
CA SER A 176 26.75 12.46 -0.92
C SER A 176 26.67 11.38 -2.00
N TYR A 177 26.10 10.21 -1.71
CA TYR A 177 26.09 9.05 -2.59
C TYR A 177 24.68 8.49 -2.81
N ASP A 178 23.65 9.34 -2.82
CA ASP A 178 22.22 8.97 -2.88
C ASP A 178 21.69 8.09 -1.74
N ASP A 179 22.57 7.62 -0.85
CA ASP A 179 22.21 7.00 0.41
C ASP A 179 21.45 8.00 1.28
N TYR A 180 20.38 7.55 1.94
CA TYR A 180 19.61 8.39 2.84
C TYR A 180 19.14 7.61 4.04
N TYR A 181 18.98 8.32 5.16
CA TYR A 181 18.22 7.83 6.30
C TYR A 181 16.91 8.60 6.36
N TRP A 182 15.89 7.94 6.89
CA TRP A 182 14.59 8.53 7.03
C TRP A 182 13.94 8.11 8.33
N VAL A 183 13.19 9.04 8.90
CA VAL A 183 12.35 8.82 10.08
C VAL A 183 10.97 9.35 9.76
N GLY A 184 9.96 8.77 10.35
CA GLY A 184 8.62 9.28 10.19
C GLY A 184 7.67 8.75 11.23
N ALA A 185 6.47 9.29 11.20
CA ALA A 185 5.36 8.84 12.01
C ALA A 185 4.10 8.78 11.16
N SER A 186 3.27 7.79 11.45
CA SER A 186 1.92 7.66 10.90
C SER A 186 0.89 7.80 12.01
N TYR A 187 -0.22 8.44 11.69
CA TYR A 187 -1.37 8.62 12.55
C TYR A 187 -2.63 8.26 11.76
N ARG A 188 -3.27 7.14 12.12
CA ARG A 188 -4.50 6.66 11.47
C ARG A 188 -5.70 6.88 12.37
N PHE A 189 -6.78 7.39 11.80
CA PHE A 189 -8.08 7.50 12.46
C PHE A 189 -9.21 7.14 11.50
N LEU A 190 -10.31 6.68 12.07
CA LEU A 190 -11.57 6.49 11.34
C LEU A 190 -12.33 7.82 11.33
N ASN A 191 -12.89 8.20 10.19
CA ASN A 191 -13.61 9.46 10.06
C ASN A 191 -14.95 9.45 10.82
N ASP A 192 -15.49 8.26 11.11
CA ASP A 192 -16.68 8.11 11.97
C ASP A 192 -16.39 8.41 13.45
N GLN A 193 -15.11 8.43 13.84
CA GLN A 193 -14.65 8.69 15.21
C GLN A 193 -13.53 9.72 15.19
N VAL A 194 -13.81 10.90 14.60
CA VAL A 194 -12.87 12.03 14.56
C VAL A 194 -12.34 12.32 15.97
N GLY A 195 -11.02 12.28 16.13
CA GLY A 195 -10.33 12.54 17.41
C GLY A 195 -9.99 11.31 18.25
N LYS A 196 -10.39 10.09 17.84
CA LYS A 196 -9.92 8.84 18.46
C LYS A 196 -8.91 8.14 17.54
N PRO A 197 -7.60 8.15 17.87
CA PRO A 197 -6.60 7.44 17.06
C PRO A 197 -6.89 5.94 17.03
N LEU A 198 -6.88 5.36 15.83
CA LEU A 198 -6.91 3.92 15.66
C LEU A 198 -5.53 3.34 15.92
N ASN A 199 -4.50 3.97 15.32
CA ASN A 199 -3.11 3.61 15.56
C ASN A 199 -2.15 4.77 15.33
N VAL A 200 -1.01 4.68 16.00
CA VAL A 200 0.14 5.57 15.81
C VAL A 200 1.36 4.70 15.54
N GLY A 201 2.14 5.03 14.51
CA GLY A 201 3.27 4.23 14.11
C GLY A 201 4.54 5.05 13.87
N PRO A 202 5.51 5.07 14.81
CA PRO A 202 6.85 5.51 14.47
C PRO A 202 7.50 4.55 13.47
N MET A 203 8.25 5.11 12.54
CA MET A 203 8.95 4.39 11.49
C MET A 203 10.33 4.99 11.27
N VAL A 204 11.30 4.13 10.98
CA VAL A 204 12.67 4.52 10.66
C VAL A 204 13.22 3.59 9.60
N GLY A 205 14.11 4.09 8.77
CA GLY A 205 14.80 3.27 7.80
C GLY A 205 15.97 3.97 7.18
N PHE A 206 16.68 3.24 6.33
CA PHE A 206 17.78 3.75 5.56
C PHE A 206 17.88 3.03 4.23
N LYS A 207 18.45 3.73 3.25
CA LYS A 207 18.87 3.17 1.98
C LYS A 207 20.37 3.35 1.86
N LYS A 208 21.08 2.25 1.58
CA LYS A 208 22.53 2.25 1.38
C LYS A 208 22.91 1.35 0.22
N SER A 209 23.54 1.91 -0.81
CA SER A 209 24.09 1.16 -1.95
C SER A 209 23.08 0.20 -2.61
N GLY A 210 21.83 0.65 -2.81
CA GLY A 210 20.74 -0.14 -3.39
C GLY A 210 20.02 -1.09 -2.43
N PHE A 211 20.51 -1.27 -1.20
CA PHE A 211 19.79 -1.97 -0.14
C PHE A 211 18.91 -0.99 0.64
N TYR A 212 17.65 -1.36 0.86
CA TYR A 212 16.68 -0.61 1.64
C TYR A 212 16.26 -1.41 2.87
N PHE A 213 16.32 -0.77 4.03
CA PHE A 213 15.81 -1.32 5.28
C PHE A 213 14.82 -0.34 5.89
N GLY A 214 13.67 -0.84 6.32
CA GLY A 214 12.65 -0.09 7.05
C GLY A 214 12.13 -0.90 8.22
N TYR A 215 11.92 -0.22 9.33
CA TYR A 215 11.25 -0.76 10.50
C TYR A 215 10.14 0.19 10.93
N ALA A 216 8.94 -0.35 11.10
CA ALA A 216 7.79 0.36 11.61
C ALA A 216 7.19 -0.41 12.78
N TYR A 217 6.80 0.31 13.81
CA TYR A 217 6.08 -0.26 14.94
C TYR A 217 4.72 0.40 15.03
N GLN A 218 3.65 -0.38 14.90
CA GLN A 218 2.28 0.14 14.90
C GLN A 218 1.66 -0.08 16.27
N ILE A 219 1.42 1.01 17.00
CA ILE A 219 0.78 1.02 18.30
C ILE A 219 -0.72 1.17 18.08
N THR A 220 -1.49 0.15 18.46
CA THR A 220 -2.96 0.21 18.43
C THR A 220 -3.45 1.00 19.65
N MET A 221 -4.29 2.02 19.44
CA MET A 221 -4.78 2.92 20.50
C MET A 221 -6.29 2.82 20.77
N ASN A 222 -6.98 1.90 20.09
CA ASN A 222 -8.41 1.66 20.30
C ASN A 222 -8.66 0.60 21.39
N GLU A 223 -9.92 0.19 21.57
CA GLU A 223 -10.32 -0.85 22.52
C GLU A 223 -9.64 -2.22 22.29
N MET A 224 -9.07 -2.45 21.10
CA MET A 224 -8.27 -3.64 20.80
C MET A 224 -6.85 -3.56 21.36
N ALA A 225 -6.41 -2.42 21.90
CA ALA A 225 -5.14 -2.28 22.60
C ALA A 225 -5.01 -3.25 23.78
N ALA A 226 -6.13 -3.65 24.40
CA ALA A 226 -6.16 -4.66 25.46
C ALA A 226 -5.76 -6.07 24.98
N TYR A 227 -5.95 -6.36 23.68
CA TYR A 227 -5.67 -7.66 23.07
C TYR A 227 -4.49 -7.64 22.10
N ASN A 228 -3.92 -6.45 21.82
CA ASN A 228 -2.83 -6.27 20.89
C ASN A 228 -1.78 -5.32 21.48
N SER A 229 -0.58 -5.83 21.72
CA SER A 229 0.58 -5.07 22.21
C SER A 229 1.28 -4.25 21.12
N GLY A 230 0.74 -4.21 19.90
CA GLY A 230 1.29 -3.53 18.74
C GLY A 230 1.94 -4.49 17.74
N THR A 231 2.11 -4.02 16.50
CA THR A 231 2.59 -4.82 15.38
C THR A 231 3.96 -4.33 14.92
N HIS A 232 4.93 -5.23 14.86
CA HIS A 232 6.24 -4.95 14.26
C HIS A 232 6.22 -5.27 12.76
N MET A 233 6.68 -4.33 11.94
CA MET A 233 6.81 -4.50 10.50
C MET A 233 8.26 -4.23 10.10
N ILE A 234 8.88 -5.22 9.47
CA ILE A 234 10.23 -5.12 8.90
C ILE A 234 10.07 -5.17 7.39
N THR A 235 10.66 -4.20 6.70
CA THR A 235 10.67 -4.10 5.25
C THR A 235 12.11 -4.17 4.76
N LEU A 236 12.37 -5.09 3.85
CA LEU A 236 13.64 -5.24 3.16
C LEU A 236 13.41 -4.99 1.67
N GLY A 237 14.28 -4.21 1.05
CA GLY A 237 14.23 -3.91 -0.38
C GLY A 237 15.62 -3.98 -0.99
N PHE A 238 15.67 -4.39 -2.25
CA PHE A 238 16.90 -4.49 -3.02
C PHE A 238 16.63 -3.95 -4.42
N ASP A 239 17.39 -2.96 -4.83
CA ASP A 239 17.32 -2.43 -6.18
C ASP A 239 18.29 -3.21 -7.08
N PHE A 240 17.75 -3.99 -8.00
CA PHE A 240 18.54 -4.71 -9.01
C PHE A 240 18.39 -4.05 -10.38
N PHE A 241 19.48 -3.98 -11.14
CA PHE A 241 19.48 -3.56 -12.55
C PHE A 241 18.77 -2.22 -12.82
N GLN A 242 19.20 -1.15 -12.14
CA GLN A 242 18.72 0.21 -12.38
C GLN A 242 19.18 0.71 -13.77
N GLY A 243 18.47 0.32 -14.83
CA GLY A 243 18.64 0.94 -16.14
C GLY A 243 18.33 2.43 -16.05
N LEU A 244 19.28 3.28 -16.46
CA LEU A 244 19.05 4.71 -16.64
C LEU A 244 17.87 4.89 -17.59
N SER A 245 16.78 5.48 -17.12
CA SER A 245 15.72 5.92 -18.02
C SER A 245 15.90 7.38 -18.34
N ASN A 246 15.61 7.71 -19.59
CA ASN A 246 15.61 9.08 -20.06
C ASN A 246 14.35 9.84 -19.63
N CYS A 247 13.41 9.24 -18.87
CA CYS A 247 12.27 9.97 -18.33
C CYS A 247 12.72 10.88 -17.16
N PRO A 248 12.57 12.21 -17.28
CA PRO A 248 12.88 13.14 -16.19
C PRO A 248 12.04 12.86 -14.94
N CYS A 249 10.85 12.27 -15.14
CA CYS A 249 9.94 11.84 -14.07
C CYS A 249 10.52 10.83 -13.08
N THR A 250 11.65 10.20 -13.44
CA THR A 250 12.28 9.13 -12.66
C THR A 250 13.74 9.42 -12.27
N GLN A 251 14.20 10.64 -12.53
CA GLN A 251 15.53 11.08 -12.11
C GLN A 251 15.49 11.45 -10.62
N ASN A 252 16.51 11.03 -9.89
CA ASN A 252 16.62 11.22 -8.44
C ASN A 252 16.98 12.70 -8.14
N PRO A 253 16.50 13.29 -7.02
CA PRO A 253 16.69 14.72 -6.73
C PRO A 253 18.15 15.14 -6.46
N VAL A 254 19.08 14.19 -6.32
CA VAL A 254 20.50 14.48 -6.07
C VAL A 254 21.28 14.77 -7.36
N HIS A 255 20.69 14.50 -8.53
CA HIS A 255 21.32 14.74 -9.83
C HIS A 255 20.96 16.10 -10.49
N GLU A 256 20.39 17.05 -9.74
CA GLU A 256 20.16 18.44 -10.21
C GLU A 256 21.15 19.47 -9.61
#